data_AF-A0A535US06-F1
#
_entry.id   AF-A0A535US06-F1
#
_cell.length_a   1.000
_cell.length_b   1.000
_cell.length_c   1.000
_cell.angle_alpha   90.00
_cell.angle_beta   90.00
_cell.angle_gamma   90.00
#
_symmetry.space_group_name_H-M   'P 1'
#
loop_
_entity.id
_entity.type
_entity.pdbx_description
1 polymer ?
#
loop_
_entity_poly.entity_id
_entity_poly.type
_entity_poly.pdbx_seq_one_letter_code
_entity_poly.pdbx_strand_id
1 'polypeptide(L)'
;MLQDTSACKHTQGAWPFAIFSLRSCKGGQVEAEEWYDSADVLVVPSWYEPFGMVILEGMLHGLPIVASAIGGPAEILEHERTGLLFPPRDVEALACALLQFVENPAQRRNSGSNTRPLHLPLPLPSSAFLALEE
;
A
#
# COMPACT_ATOMS: atom_id res chain seq x y z
N MET A 1 -5.39 -24.94 7.32
CA MET A 1 -4.43 -25.44 6.32
C MET A 1 -3.55 -24.25 5.92
N LEU A 2 -2.58 -23.92 6.78
CA LEU A 2 -1.61 -22.85 6.53
C LEU A 2 -0.60 -23.40 5.53
N GLN A 3 -0.57 -22.87 4.31
CA GLN A 3 0.41 -23.28 3.32
C GLN A 3 1.74 -22.54 3.53
N ASP A 4 2.78 -23.31 3.29
CA ASP A 4 4.22 -23.13 3.51
C ASP A 4 4.77 -21.73 3.13
N THR A 5 5.33 -21.01 4.10
CA THR A 5 5.98 -19.69 3.92
C THR A 5 7.43 -19.78 3.43
N SER A 6 7.92 -20.97 3.08
CA SER A 6 9.32 -21.19 2.68
C SER A 6 9.70 -20.66 1.29
N ALA A 7 8.74 -20.18 0.50
CA ALA A 7 8.98 -19.61 -0.84
C ALA A 7 9.61 -18.21 -0.84
N CYS A 8 9.68 -17.54 0.32
CA CYS A 8 10.32 -16.22 0.46
C CYS A 8 11.87 -16.37 0.51
N LYS A 9 12.50 -16.80 -0.59
CA LYS A 9 13.97 -16.92 -0.65
C LYS A 9 14.64 -16.32 -1.88
N HIS A 10 13.91 -15.70 -2.81
CA HIS A 10 14.52 -15.05 -3.97
C HIS A 10 13.79 -13.75 -4.33
N THR A 11 14.07 -12.68 -3.57
CA THR A 11 13.80 -11.29 -3.97
C THR A 11 15.13 -10.63 -4.35
N GLN A 12 15.71 -11.04 -5.48
CA GLN A 12 16.76 -10.25 -6.13
C GLN A 12 16.08 -9.10 -6.88
N GLY A 13 15.92 -7.98 -6.18
CA GLY A 13 15.21 -6.79 -6.64
C GLY A 13 14.36 -6.23 -5.51
N ALA A 14 15.02 -5.71 -4.47
CA ALA A 14 14.35 -5.11 -3.32
C ALA A 14 13.66 -3.80 -3.73
N TRP A 15 12.35 -3.85 -3.94
CA TRP A 15 11.49 -2.68 -3.87
C TRP A 15 11.03 -2.54 -2.40
N PRO A 16 11.08 -1.35 -1.78
CA PRO A 16 10.81 -1.17 -0.36
C PRO A 16 9.34 -1.29 0.06
N PHE A 17 8.44 -1.67 -0.86
CA PHE A 17 7.00 -1.73 -0.64
C PHE A 17 6.49 -3.19 -0.71
N ALA A 18 5.82 -3.65 0.35
CA ALA A 18 5.34 -5.02 0.42
C ALA A 18 3.90 -5.11 -0.13
N ILE A 19 3.76 -5.65 -1.34
CA ILE A 19 2.46 -6.05 -1.89
C ILE A 19 2.09 -7.42 -1.29
N PHE A 20 1.02 -7.48 -0.50
CA PHE A 20 0.59 -8.70 0.18
C PHE A 20 -0.61 -9.32 -0.55
N SER A 21 -0.37 -10.40 -1.29
CA SER A 21 -1.43 -11.23 -1.88
C SER A 21 -1.69 -12.46 -1.00
N LEU A 22 -2.96 -12.71 -0.63
CA LEU A 22 -3.34 -13.92 0.10
C LEU A 22 -3.42 -15.16 -0.80
N ARG A 23 -3.28 -15.00 -2.12
CA ARG A 23 -3.55 -16.05 -3.11
C ARG A 23 -2.31 -16.64 -3.78
N SER A 24 -1.19 -15.94 -3.84
CA SER A 24 0.10 -16.48 -4.33
C SER A 24 1.24 -15.47 -4.18
N CYS A 25 2.41 -15.89 -3.69
CA CYS A 25 3.65 -15.14 -3.90
C CYS A 25 4.17 -15.44 -5.32
N LYS A 26 3.95 -14.56 -6.30
CA LYS A 26 4.61 -14.68 -7.61
C LYS A 26 6.07 -14.24 -7.50
N GLY A 27 7.02 -15.14 -7.75
CA GLY A 27 8.43 -14.79 -7.94
C GLY A 27 8.72 -14.53 -9.42
N GLY A 28 9.44 -13.45 -9.75
CA GLY A 28 9.85 -13.10 -11.11
C GLY A 28 9.71 -11.61 -11.43
N GLN A 29 10.12 -11.19 -12.64
CA GLN A 29 9.78 -9.87 -13.17
C GLN A 29 8.37 -9.95 -13.76
N VAL A 30 7.44 -9.28 -13.10
CA VAL A 30 6.04 -9.14 -13.52
C VAL A 30 5.75 -7.65 -13.55
N GLU A 31 4.97 -7.21 -14.54
CA GLU A 31 4.57 -5.81 -14.66
C GLU A 31 3.80 -5.37 -13.41
N ALA A 32 3.98 -4.11 -12.99
CA ALA A 32 3.39 -3.59 -11.75
C ALA A 32 1.87 -3.69 -11.73
N GLU A 33 1.22 -3.50 -12.88
CA GLU A 33 -0.24 -3.61 -13.04
C GLU A 33 -0.75 -5.00 -12.67
N GLU A 34 -0.04 -6.06 -13.02
CA GLU A 34 -0.44 -7.44 -12.68
C GLU A 34 -0.35 -7.69 -11.17
N TRP A 35 0.58 -7.03 -10.48
CA TRP A 35 0.63 -7.06 -9.02
C TRP A 35 -0.56 -6.38 -8.38
N TYR A 36 -0.94 -5.21 -8.89
CA TYR A 36 -2.09 -4.49 -8.35
C TYR A 36 -3.40 -5.25 -8.61
N ASP A 37 -3.60 -5.80 -9.80
CA ASP A 37 -4.82 -6.53 -10.15
C ASP A 37 -4.99 -7.86 -9.38
N SER A 38 -3.88 -8.44 -8.90
CA SER A 38 -3.88 -9.71 -8.17
C SER A 38 -3.74 -9.57 -6.65
N ALA A 39 -3.56 -8.35 -6.14
CA ALA A 39 -3.45 -8.07 -4.72
C ALA A 39 -4.81 -7.98 -4.03
N ASP A 40 -4.88 -8.44 -2.78
CA ASP A 40 -6.08 -8.27 -1.95
C ASP A 40 -6.02 -6.98 -1.11
N VAL A 41 -4.80 -6.55 -0.75
CA VAL A 41 -4.49 -5.36 0.06
C VAL A 41 -3.10 -4.84 -0.33
N LEU A 42 -2.96 -3.52 -0.44
CA LEU A 42 -1.67 -2.86 -0.58
C LEU A 42 -1.19 -2.36 0.79
N VAL A 43 0.05 -2.69 1.18
CA VAL A 43 0.63 -2.28 2.46
C VAL A 43 1.85 -1.41 2.24
N VAL A 44 1.85 -0.20 2.80
CA VAL A 44 2.93 0.79 2.65
C VAL A 44 3.45 1.19 4.04
N PRO A 45 4.32 0.37 4.65
CA PRO A 45 4.83 0.61 6.00
C PRO A 45 6.06 1.51 6.02
N SER A 46 6.06 2.54 5.17
CA SER A 46 7.19 3.47 5.01
C SER A 46 7.46 4.25 6.30
N TRP A 47 8.74 4.56 6.54
CA TRP A 47 9.16 5.50 7.59
C TRP A 47 9.26 6.93 7.08
N TYR A 48 9.37 7.10 5.76
CA TYR A 48 9.41 8.36 5.06
C TYR A 48 8.77 8.16 3.69
N GLU A 49 7.68 8.88 3.42
CA GLU A 49 6.90 8.74 2.18
C GLU A 49 6.29 10.09 1.82
N PRO A 50 7.03 10.97 1.12
CA PRO A 50 6.57 12.34 0.88
C PRO A 50 5.43 12.43 -0.14
N PHE A 51 5.35 11.51 -1.10
CA PHE A 51 4.38 11.59 -2.20
C PHE A 51 3.32 10.49 -2.18
N GLY A 52 3.67 9.25 -1.83
CA GLY A 52 2.70 8.15 -1.84
C GLY A 52 2.26 7.74 -3.25
N MET A 53 3.17 7.77 -4.24
CA MET A 53 2.85 7.37 -5.62
C MET A 53 2.27 5.95 -5.70
N VAL A 54 2.87 5.01 -4.96
CA VAL A 54 2.40 3.62 -4.86
C VAL A 54 0.97 3.53 -4.31
N ILE A 55 0.58 4.46 -3.42
CA ILE A 55 -0.79 4.54 -2.91
C ILE A 55 -1.74 4.99 -4.01
N LEU A 56 -1.38 6.03 -4.78
CA LEU A 56 -2.19 6.49 -5.91
C LEU A 56 -2.38 5.40 -6.96
N GLU A 57 -1.31 4.68 -7.31
CA GLU A 57 -1.38 3.52 -8.20
C GLU A 57 -2.34 2.46 -7.65
N GLY A 58 -2.18 2.04 -6.39
CA GLY A 58 -3.10 1.09 -5.76
C GLY A 58 -4.56 1.57 -5.76
N MET A 59 -4.80 2.86 -5.54
CA MET A 59 -6.13 3.46 -5.58
C MET A 59 -6.75 3.40 -6.99
N LEU A 60 -5.95 3.57 -8.06
CA LEU A 60 -6.42 3.44 -9.44
C LEU A 60 -6.88 2.02 -9.77
N HIS A 61 -6.28 1.02 -9.13
CA HIS A 61 -6.69 -0.38 -9.22
C HIS A 61 -7.79 -0.77 -8.22
N GLY A 62 -8.33 0.19 -7.44
CA GLY A 62 -9.39 -0.07 -6.48
C GLY A 62 -8.95 -0.92 -5.28
N LEU A 63 -7.66 -0.91 -4.96
CA LEU A 63 -7.12 -1.69 -3.85
C LEU A 63 -7.41 -1.05 -2.51
N PRO A 64 -7.77 -1.83 -1.49
CA PRO A 64 -7.75 -1.37 -0.11
C PRO A 64 -6.29 -1.20 0.35
N ILE A 65 -6.02 -0.09 1.03
CA ILE A 65 -4.66 0.33 1.38
C ILE A 65 -4.49 0.40 2.90
N VAL A 66 -3.36 -0.10 3.40
CA VAL A 66 -2.88 0.10 4.77
C VAL A 66 -1.55 0.83 4.71
N ALA A 67 -1.45 2.03 5.26
CA ALA A 67 -0.23 2.83 5.15
C ALA A 67 0.15 3.54 6.46
N SER A 68 1.44 3.83 6.63
CA SER A 68 1.92 4.68 7.72
C SER A 68 1.30 6.09 7.60
N ALA A 69 0.86 6.67 8.72
CA ALA A 69 0.29 8.01 8.80
C ALA A 69 1.37 9.11 8.75
N ILE A 70 2.12 9.18 7.64
CA ILE A 70 3.20 10.15 7.42
C ILE A 70 3.24 10.60 5.97
N GLY A 71 3.52 11.89 5.74
CA GLY A 71 3.69 12.46 4.39
C GLY A 71 2.46 12.25 3.49
N GLY A 72 2.71 11.93 2.22
CA GLY A 72 1.70 11.71 1.20
C GLY A 72 0.55 10.76 1.61
N PRO A 73 0.81 9.56 2.16
CA PRO A 73 -0.23 8.66 2.66
C PRO A 73 -1.27 9.32 3.58
N ALA A 74 -0.83 10.20 4.50
CA ALA A 74 -1.71 10.87 5.44
C ALA A 74 -2.58 11.96 4.79
N GLU A 75 -2.16 12.49 3.64
CA GLU A 75 -2.91 13.48 2.86
C GLU A 75 -3.85 12.82 1.83
N ILE A 76 -3.45 11.67 1.28
CA ILE A 76 -4.16 10.95 0.22
C ILE A 76 -5.30 10.08 0.79
N LEU A 77 -5.06 9.42 1.93
CA LEU A 77 -6.01 8.47 2.50
C LEU A 77 -6.90 9.11 3.56
N GLU A 78 -8.18 8.78 3.51
CA GLU A 78 -9.12 9.04 4.58
C GLU A 78 -9.29 7.78 5.42
N HIS A 79 -8.82 7.86 6.66
CA HIS A 79 -8.81 6.74 7.61
C HIS A 79 -10.19 6.08 7.74
N GLU A 80 -10.22 4.75 7.70
CA GLU A 80 -11.41 3.88 7.70
C GLU A 80 -12.37 4.04 6.51
N ARG A 81 -12.15 5.02 5.62
CA ARG A 81 -13.03 5.29 4.47
C ARG A 81 -12.45 4.85 3.14
N THR A 82 -11.21 5.24 2.84
CA THR A 82 -10.48 4.86 1.61
C THR A 82 -9.25 3.99 1.90
N GLY A 83 -8.84 3.88 3.17
CA GLY A 83 -7.77 3.02 3.62
C GLY A 83 -7.62 3.04 5.14
N LEU A 84 -6.71 2.26 5.68
CA LEU A 84 -6.31 2.31 7.09
C LEU A 84 -4.95 2.99 7.20
N LEU A 85 -4.85 3.83 8.22
CA LEU A 85 -3.63 4.57 8.56
C LEU A 85 -3.17 4.10 9.93
N PHE A 86 -1.87 3.91 10.10
CA PHE A 86 -1.29 3.50 11.38
C PHE A 86 -0.05 4.36 11.72
N PRO A 87 0.32 4.52 13.00
CA PRO A 87 1.50 5.30 13.37
C PRO A 87 2.79 4.72 12.76
N PRO A 88 3.70 5.55 12.22
CA PRO A 88 4.96 5.05 11.67
C PRO A 88 5.80 4.37 12.76
N ARG A 89 6.53 3.32 12.39
CA ARG A 89 7.37 2.48 13.28
C ARG A 89 6.62 1.70 14.36
N ASP A 90 5.30 1.62 14.27
CA ASP A 90 4.47 0.84 15.18
C ASP A 90 4.02 -0.47 14.52
N VAL A 91 4.70 -1.56 14.86
CA VAL A 91 4.43 -2.90 14.31
C VAL A 91 3.11 -3.46 14.85
N GLU A 92 2.76 -3.17 16.10
CA GLU A 92 1.51 -3.60 16.73
C GLU A 92 0.32 -2.92 16.03
N ALA A 93 0.41 -1.62 15.78
CA ALA A 93 -0.63 -0.89 15.06
C ALA A 93 -0.78 -1.35 13.60
N LEU A 94 0.33 -1.66 12.91
CA LEU A 94 0.28 -2.28 11.59
C LEU A 94 -0.45 -3.62 11.61
N ALA A 95 -0.11 -4.49 12.57
CA ALA A 95 -0.75 -5.80 12.71
C ALA A 95 -2.25 -5.66 12.98
N CYS A 96 -2.64 -4.75 13.88
CA CYS A 96 -4.04 -4.44 14.15
C CYS A 96 -4.79 -3.95 12.90
N ALA A 97 -4.19 -3.05 12.11
CA ALA A 97 -4.80 -2.56 10.87
C ALA A 97 -5.00 -3.69 9.84
N LEU A 98 -4.02 -4.58 9.69
CA LEU A 98 -4.14 -5.74 8.80
C LEU A 98 -5.22 -6.71 9.29
N LEU A 99 -5.28 -6.98 10.59
CA LEU A 99 -6.30 -7.84 11.19
C LEU A 99 -7.71 -7.28 10.95
N GLN A 100 -7.92 -5.97 11.04
CA GLN A 100 -9.22 -5.37 10.72
C GLN A 100 -9.69 -5.71 9.29
N PHE A 101 -8.80 -5.62 8.29
CA PHE A 101 -9.14 -6.02 6.92
C PHE A 101 -9.29 -7.53 6.74
N VAL A 102 -8.55 -8.35 7.48
CA VAL A 102 -8.70 -9.81 7.44
C VAL A 102 -10.05 -10.22 8.03
N GLU A 103 -10.41 -9.68 9.19
CA GLU A 103 -11.61 -10.00 9.95
C GLU A 103 -12.89 -9.38 9.37
N ASN A 104 -12.76 -8.25 8.66
CA ASN A 104 -13.89 -7.54 8.05
C ASN A 104 -13.77 -7.40 6.53
N PRO A 105 -14.14 -8.45 5.76
CA PRO A 105 -14.09 -8.42 4.29
C PRO A 105 -14.97 -7.36 3.65
N ALA A 106 -16.07 -6.97 4.30
CA ALA A 106 -16.97 -5.94 3.78
C ALA A 106 -16.31 -4.57 3.84
N GLN A 107 -15.71 -4.23 4.98
CA GLN A 107 -14.94 -2.99 5.13
C GLN A 107 -13.81 -2.94 4.10
N ARG A 108 -13.01 -4.01 3.98
CA ARG A 108 -11.93 -4.10 2.99
C ARG A 108 -12.41 -3.81 1.56
N ARG A 109 -13.50 -4.45 1.11
CA ARG A 109 -14.05 -4.21 -0.24
C ARG A 109 -14.56 -2.78 -0.42
N ASN A 110 -15.20 -2.23 0.61
CA ASN A 110 -15.72 -0.87 0.58
C ASN A 110 -14.60 0.16 0.52
N SER A 111 -13.52 -0.03 1.28
CA SER A 111 -12.35 0.86 1.25
C SER A 111 -11.72 0.90 -0.13
N GLY A 112 -11.53 -0.25 -0.78
CA GLY A 112 -11.04 -0.32 -2.16
C GLY A 112 -12.00 0.26 -3.20
N SER A 113 -13.32 0.10 -3.03
CA SER A 113 -14.31 0.66 -3.96
C SER A 113 -14.52 2.17 -3.80
N ASN A 114 -14.18 2.71 -2.62
CA ASN A 114 -14.31 4.12 -2.30
C ASN A 114 -13.09 4.95 -2.72
N THR A 115 -12.05 4.33 -3.30
CA THR A 115 -10.94 5.05 -3.90
C THR A 115 -11.46 5.79 -5.13
N ARG A 116 -11.87 7.04 -4.94
CA ARG A 116 -12.19 7.91 -6.08
C ARG A 116 -10.89 8.17 -6.83
N PRO A 117 -10.87 8.13 -8.17
CA PRO A 117 -9.76 8.72 -8.91
C PRO A 117 -9.73 10.19 -8.50
N LEU A 118 -8.71 10.57 -7.74
CA LEU A 118 -8.51 11.96 -7.34
C LEU A 118 -8.47 12.78 -8.63
N HIS A 119 -9.37 13.76 -8.76
CA HIS A 119 -9.22 14.80 -9.76
C HIS A 119 -7.99 15.61 -9.33
N LEU A 120 -6.83 15.23 -9.85
CA LEU A 120 -5.54 15.70 -9.37
C LEU A 120 -5.07 16.85 -10.26
N PRO A 121 -5.19 18.13 -9.85
CA PRO A 121 -4.34 19.18 -10.40
C PRO A 121 -2.98 19.04 -9.72
N LEU A 122 -2.02 18.35 -10.32
CA LEU A 122 -0.63 18.45 -9.87
C LEU A 122 0.03 19.68 -10.50
N PRO A 123 0.36 20.74 -9.73
CA PRO A 123 1.65 21.36 -9.91
C PRO A 123 2.65 20.50 -9.14
N LEU A 124 3.50 19.76 -9.84
CA LEU A 124 4.72 19.25 -9.20
C LEU A 124 5.51 20.48 -8.73
N PRO A 125 5.75 20.70 -7.42
CA PRO A 125 6.63 21.77 -7.01
C PRO A 125 8.04 21.41 -7.49
N SER A 126 8.69 22.34 -8.19
CA SER A 126 10.04 22.17 -8.73
C SER A 126 11.09 21.74 -7.69
N SER A 127 10.77 21.87 -6.40
CA SER A 127 11.61 21.47 -5.26
C SER A 127 11.52 19.98 -4.89
N ALA A 128 10.58 19.21 -5.44
CA ALA A 128 10.43 17.78 -5.19
C ALA A 128 11.65 16.94 -5.65
N PHE A 129 12.48 17.48 -6.54
CA PHE A 129 13.68 16.80 -7.04
C PHE A 129 14.90 16.90 -6.09
N LEU A 130 14.88 17.81 -5.11
CA LEU A 130 16.07 18.12 -4.29
C LEU A 130 16.09 17.49 -2.89
N ALA A 131 15.09 16.67 -2.52
CA ALA A 131 15.05 16.03 -1.19
C ALA A 131 15.66 14.61 -1.15
N LEU A 132 16.40 14.20 -2.19
CA LEU A 132 17.07 12.89 -2.28
C LEU A 132 18.61 12.98 -2.34
N GLU A 133 19.18 14.18 -2.23
CA GLU A 133 20.60 14.33 -1.88
C GLU A 133 20.66 15.12 -0.57
N GLU A 134 20.97 14.42 0.51
CA GLU A 134 21.84 14.76 1.68
C GLU A 134 21.63 13.69 2.78
#